data_AF-A3J6V8-F1
#
_entry.id   AF-A3J6V8-F1
#
_cell.length_a   1.000
_cell.length_b   1.000
_cell.length_c   1.000
_cell.angle_alpha   90.00
_cell.angle_beta   90.00
_cell.angle_gamma   90.00
#
_symmetry.space_group_name_H-M   'P 1'
#
loop_
_entity.id
_entity.type
_entity.pdbx_description
1 polymer ?
#
loop_
_entity_poly.entity_id
_entity_poly.type
_entity_poly.pdbx_seq_one_letter_code
_entity_poly.pdbx_strand_id
1 'polypeptide(L)'
;MEFIKLQIILIIVFIIIILIIYNLSKKIKKHELQILAMEKDLNIQYEMISDLLDENESSDIKIKNEQDDISILPIELIPSDSELFKSELLKSKQAAITIYYNNGDNERKIWNASKMNQNSNILGNIRSRQEFRNGNWQKENISKVVVEVDYNLSLKTSVQFNTYKYFNENTITKDNAIRLINNKFDLNLNNYNTNWSNINANGIWSIEPNFERETQNLYLLLNNNNSKKIHIFKIPANNKVYEKLYSRNDKNVFRLLFNVHDTEFIETLKDIDFKEFYINFIQYD
;
A
#
# COMPACT_ATOMS: atom_id res chain seq x y z
N MET A 1 6.92 60.64 9.47
CA MET A 1 6.88 59.55 10.48
C MET A 1 6.35 58.24 9.91
N GLU A 2 5.32 58.27 9.05
CA GLU A 2 4.76 57.05 8.43
C GLU A 2 5.69 56.32 7.45
N PHE A 3 6.47 57.07 6.66
CA PHE A 3 7.42 56.48 5.71
C PHE A 3 8.49 55.60 6.39
N ILE A 4 8.98 56.04 7.56
CA ILE A 4 9.96 55.29 8.35
C ILE A 4 9.34 53.99 8.89
N LYS A 5 8.06 54.02 9.31
CA LYS A 5 7.35 52.81 9.77
C LYS A 5 7.20 51.79 8.64
N LEU A 6 6.89 52.23 7.42
CA LEU A 6 6.76 51.34 6.26
C LEU A 6 8.09 50.68 5.88
N GLN A 7 9.19 51.44 5.92
CA GLN A 7 10.53 50.88 5.68
C GLN A 7 10.93 49.84 6.73
N ILE A 8 10.62 50.08 8.01
CA ILE A 8 10.89 49.12 9.09
C ILE A 8 10.09 47.83 8.88
N ILE A 9 8.81 47.92 8.50
CA ILE A 9 7.98 46.74 8.21
C ILE A 9 8.54 45.94 7.03
N LEU A 10 8.95 46.60 5.95
CA LEU A 10 9.56 45.93 4.79
C LEU A 10 10.86 45.21 5.15
N ILE A 11 11.70 45.81 5.99
CA ILE A 11 12.94 45.18 6.47
C ILE A 11 12.62 43.94 7.32
N ILE A 12 11.63 44.00 8.20
CA ILE A 12 11.22 42.85 9.02
C ILE A 12 10.70 41.71 8.14
N VAL A 13 9.84 42.00 7.16
CA VAL A 13 9.32 41.01 6.22
C VAL A 13 10.46 40.37 5.43
N PHE A 14 11.41 41.17 4.96
CA PHE A 14 12.58 40.68 4.22
C PHE A 14 13.44 39.73 5.08
N ILE A 15 13.69 40.07 6.35
CA ILE A 15 14.41 39.21 7.30
C ILE A 15 13.68 37.88 7.52
N ILE A 16 12.34 37.92 7.66
CA ILE A 16 11.52 36.71 7.82
C ILE A 16 11.64 35.81 6.58
N ILE A 17 11.58 36.38 5.37
CA ILE A 17 11.72 35.61 4.12
C ILE A 17 13.10 34.94 4.06
N ILE A 18 14.18 35.65 4.41
CA ILE A 18 15.54 35.08 4.44
C ILE A 18 15.62 33.91 5.43
N LEU A 19 15.02 34.05 6.62
CA LEU A 19 14.97 32.99 7.63
C LEU A 19 14.22 31.75 7.13
N ILE A 20 13.10 31.94 6.42
CA ILE A 20 12.33 30.84 5.81
C ILE A 20 13.18 30.13 4.75
N ILE A 21 13.80 30.87 3.83
CA ILE A 21 14.66 30.31 2.78
C ILE A 21 15.82 29.53 3.38
N TYR A 22 16.48 30.08 4.41
CA TYR A 22 17.58 29.42 5.11
C TYR A 22 17.14 28.08 5.75
N ASN A 23 16.00 28.07 6.44
CA ASN A 23 15.46 26.86 7.06
C ASN A 23 15.08 25.79 6.03
N LEU A 24 14.48 26.20 4.89
CA LEU A 24 14.16 25.30 3.79
C LEU A 24 15.44 24.69 3.17
N SER A 25 16.46 25.52 2.90
CA SER A 25 17.75 25.05 2.38
C SER A 25 18.41 24.03 3.32
N LYS A 26 18.37 24.27 4.63
CA LYS A 26 18.90 23.33 5.63
C LYS A 26 18.15 22.00 5.63
N LYS A 27 16.81 22.02 5.46
CA LYS A 27 15.99 20.81 5.39
C LYS A 27 16.29 20.00 4.12
N ILE A 28 16.46 20.67 2.97
CA ILE A 28 16.82 20.03 1.70
C ILE A 28 18.17 19.30 1.83
N LYS A 29 19.21 19.98 2.33
CA LYS A 29 20.53 19.36 2.54
C LYS A 29 20.48 18.13 3.45
N LYS A 30 19.63 18.16 4.48
CA LYS A 30 19.43 17.00 5.37
C LYS A 30 18.83 15.81 4.61
N HIS A 31 17.86 16.04 3.72
CA HIS A 31 17.27 14.98 2.91
C HIS A 31 18.26 14.43 1.87
N GLU A 32 19.06 15.28 1.23
CA GLU A 32 20.11 14.84 0.30
C GLU A 32 21.13 13.92 0.98
N LEU A 33 21.55 14.27 2.21
CA LEU A 33 22.44 13.43 3.02
C LEU A 33 21.82 12.07 3.37
N GLN A 34 20.50 12.02 3.61
CA GLN A 34 19.79 10.77 3.90
C GLN A 34 19.69 9.88 2.66
N ILE A 35 19.40 10.47 1.50
CA ILE A 35 19.35 9.73 0.22
C ILE A 35 20.73 9.14 -0.09
N LEU A 36 21.80 9.91 0.04
CA LEU A 36 23.17 9.43 -0.20
C LEU A 36 23.57 8.29 0.75
N ALA A 37 23.13 8.33 2.01
CA ALA A 37 23.36 7.25 2.95
C ALA A 37 22.63 5.97 2.53
N MET A 38 21.37 6.08 2.08
CA MET A 38 20.60 4.95 1.59
C MET A 38 21.19 4.34 0.32
N GLU A 39 21.66 5.16 -0.63
CA GLU A 39 22.33 4.68 -1.84
C GLU A 39 23.62 3.91 -1.51
N LYS A 40 24.38 4.38 -0.52
CA LYS A 40 25.58 3.69 -0.05
C LYS A 40 25.24 2.33 0.58
N ASP A 41 24.22 2.26 1.43
CA ASP A 41 23.79 1.01 2.06
C ASP A 41 23.30 0.01 1.00
N LEU A 42 22.58 0.48 -0.03
CA LEU A 42 22.12 -0.36 -1.13
C LEU A 42 23.29 -0.92 -1.96
N ASN A 43 24.29 -0.09 -2.28
CA ASN A 43 25.49 -0.55 -2.99
C ASN A 43 26.27 -1.60 -2.18
N ILE A 44 26.40 -1.43 -0.86
CA ILE A 44 27.03 -2.42 0.02
C ILE A 44 26.27 -3.75 -0.04
N GLN A 45 24.93 -3.72 -0.05
CA GLN A 45 24.14 -4.95 -0.18
C GLN A 45 24.35 -5.63 -1.54
N TYR A 46 24.47 -4.87 -2.63
CA TYR A 46 24.79 -5.41 -3.95
C TYR A 46 26.17 -6.07 -3.99
N GLU A 47 27.20 -5.44 -3.42
CA GLU A 47 28.55 -6.01 -3.33
C GLU A 47 28.54 -7.31 -2.51
N MET A 48 27.87 -7.34 -1.35
CA MET A 48 27.74 -8.55 -0.54
C MET A 48 27.02 -9.69 -1.27
N ILE A 49 25.99 -9.39 -2.05
CA ILE A 49 25.29 -10.40 -2.86
C ILE A 49 26.19 -10.91 -3.98
N SER A 50 26.98 -10.02 -4.62
CA SER A 50 27.95 -10.40 -5.64
C SER A 50 29.02 -11.35 -5.08
N ASP A 51 29.60 -11.02 -3.93
CA ASP A 51 30.63 -11.84 -3.28
C ASP A 51 30.08 -13.23 -2.88
N LEU A 52 28.82 -13.30 -2.42
CA LEU A 52 28.14 -14.56 -2.11
C LEU A 52 27.83 -15.41 -3.35
N LEU A 53 27.68 -14.80 -4.52
CA LEU A 53 27.51 -15.51 -5.79
C LEU A 53 28.85 -16.08 -6.28
N ASP A 54 29.95 -15.34 -6.11
CA ASP A 54 31.30 -15.78 -6.46
C ASP A 54 31.80 -16.91 -5.53
N GLU A 55 31.47 -16.90 -4.23
CA GLU A 55 31.84 -17.96 -3.29
C GLU A 55 31.09 -19.30 -3.52
N ASN A 56 29.94 -19.28 -4.18
CA ASN A 56 29.16 -20.49 -4.49
C ASN A 56 29.55 -21.16 -5.83
N GLU A 57 30.52 -20.61 -6.58
CA GLU A 57 31.01 -21.22 -7.83
C GLU A 57 31.93 -22.44 -7.60
N SER A 58 32.29 -22.81 -6.37
CA SER A 58 33.18 -23.96 -6.11
C SER A 58 32.48 -25.32 -5.94
N SER A 59 31.19 -25.43 -6.23
CA SER A 59 30.52 -26.72 -6.39
C SER A 59 29.90 -26.81 -7.78
N ASP A 60 30.45 -27.71 -8.60
CA ASP A 60 30.10 -27.98 -10.00
C ASP A 60 28.62 -27.75 -10.35
N ILE A 61 28.30 -26.53 -10.76
CA ILE A 61 27.19 -26.25 -11.67
C ILE A 61 27.82 -25.50 -12.83
N LYS A 62 28.05 -26.22 -13.93
CA LYS A 62 28.39 -25.64 -15.23
C LYS A 62 27.37 -24.56 -15.55
N ILE A 63 27.77 -23.29 -15.44
CA ILE A 63 27.04 -22.17 -16.01
C ILE A 63 27.06 -22.37 -17.52
N LYS A 64 25.96 -22.89 -18.04
CA LYS A 64 25.62 -22.75 -19.44
C LYS A 64 25.22 -21.29 -19.63
N ASN A 65 25.82 -20.63 -20.63
CA ASN A 65 25.41 -19.31 -21.09
C ASN A 65 23.87 -19.21 -21.14
N GLU A 66 23.29 -18.35 -20.30
CA GLU A 66 21.83 -18.15 -20.13
C GLU A 66 21.15 -17.47 -21.33
N GLN A 67 21.84 -17.33 -22.47
CA GLN A 67 21.22 -16.80 -23.68
C GLN A 67 20.46 -17.87 -24.49
N ASP A 68 20.60 -19.17 -24.16
CA ASP A 68 20.22 -20.27 -25.07
C ASP A 68 19.14 -21.26 -24.58
N ASP A 69 18.43 -21.05 -23.46
CA ASP A 69 17.33 -21.99 -23.11
C ASP A 69 16.16 -21.41 -22.30
N ILE A 70 15.70 -20.19 -22.62
CA ILE A 70 14.34 -19.81 -22.24
C ILE A 70 13.40 -20.41 -23.29
N SER A 71 13.04 -21.68 -23.10
CA SER A 71 12.09 -22.39 -23.99
C SER A 71 10.66 -21.83 -23.91
N ILE A 72 10.36 -20.99 -22.90
CA ILE A 72 9.02 -20.48 -22.61
C ILE A 72 9.08 -18.98 -22.32
N LEU A 73 8.29 -18.19 -23.05
CA LEU A 73 8.13 -16.76 -22.81
C LEU A 73 7.80 -16.45 -21.34
N PRO A 74 8.61 -15.63 -20.64
CA PRO A 74 8.31 -15.15 -19.30
C PRO A 74 7.06 -14.25 -19.31
N ILE A 75 6.06 -14.61 -18.49
CA ILE A 75 4.82 -13.84 -18.32
C ILE A 75 4.62 -13.55 -16.84
N GLU A 76 4.51 -12.27 -16.50
CA GLU A 76 4.23 -11.77 -15.16
C GLU A 76 2.78 -11.26 -15.09
N LEU A 77 2.08 -11.53 -14.00
CA LEU A 77 0.74 -11.02 -13.73
C LEU A 77 0.81 -9.92 -12.67
N ILE A 78 0.02 -8.87 -12.82
CA ILE A 78 -0.18 -7.82 -11.83
C ILE A 78 -1.68 -7.65 -11.57
N PRO A 79 -2.19 -7.99 -10.37
CA PRO A 79 -1.47 -8.56 -9.23
C PRO A 79 -0.82 -9.92 -9.51
N SER A 80 0.26 -10.26 -8.79
CA SER A 80 1.02 -11.51 -8.97
C SER A 80 0.28 -12.76 -8.48
N ASP A 81 -0.65 -12.58 -7.53
CA ASP A 81 -1.58 -13.64 -7.15
C ASP A 81 -2.53 -13.95 -8.32
N SER A 82 -2.42 -15.17 -8.84
CA SER A 82 -3.17 -15.60 -10.02
C SER A 82 -4.68 -15.65 -9.81
N GLU A 83 -5.15 -15.98 -8.60
CA GLU A 83 -6.59 -16.04 -8.30
C GLU A 83 -7.16 -14.63 -8.12
N LEU A 84 -6.43 -13.74 -7.46
CA LEU A 84 -6.77 -12.33 -7.36
C LEU A 84 -6.81 -11.69 -8.75
N PHE A 85 -5.75 -11.85 -9.55
CA PHE A 85 -5.69 -11.38 -10.93
C PHE A 85 -6.89 -11.87 -11.74
N LYS A 86 -7.22 -13.17 -11.63
CA LYS A 86 -8.37 -13.76 -12.33
C LYS A 86 -9.68 -13.13 -11.88
N SER A 87 -9.88 -12.98 -10.58
CA SER A 87 -11.09 -12.37 -10.04
C SER A 87 -11.27 -10.93 -10.54
N GLU A 88 -10.19 -10.15 -10.63
CA GLU A 88 -10.20 -8.77 -11.11
C GLU A 88 -10.36 -8.66 -12.63
N LEU A 89 -9.73 -9.56 -13.40
CA LEU A 89 -9.91 -9.65 -14.85
C LEU A 89 -11.35 -9.98 -15.21
N LEU A 90 -12.00 -10.85 -14.44
CA LEU A 90 -13.39 -11.24 -14.68
C LEU A 90 -14.38 -10.13 -14.36
N LYS A 91 -14.06 -9.23 -13.42
CA LYS A 91 -14.83 -8.03 -13.10
C LYS A 91 -14.68 -6.96 -14.20
N SER A 92 -13.45 -6.59 -14.53
CA SER A 92 -13.14 -5.51 -15.48
C SER A 92 -13.34 -5.91 -16.95
N LYS A 93 -13.22 -7.20 -17.25
CA LYS A 93 -13.16 -7.76 -18.61
C LYS A 93 -12.08 -7.13 -19.50
N GLN A 94 -11.07 -6.50 -18.90
CA GLN A 94 -9.98 -5.84 -19.62
C GLN A 94 -8.68 -5.88 -18.80
N ALA A 95 -7.54 -5.90 -19.48
CA ALA A 95 -6.21 -5.76 -18.87
C ALA A 95 -5.27 -5.03 -19.83
N ALA A 96 -4.18 -4.47 -19.34
CA ALA A 96 -3.06 -4.01 -20.15
C ALA A 96 -2.02 -5.13 -20.30
N ILE A 97 -1.42 -5.22 -21.48
CA ILE A 97 -0.29 -6.09 -21.78
C ILE A 97 0.87 -5.18 -22.15
N THR A 98 1.94 -5.23 -21.38
CA THR A 98 3.21 -4.55 -21.67
C THR A 98 4.23 -5.58 -22.12
N ILE A 99 4.70 -5.44 -23.36
CA ILE A 99 5.71 -6.29 -23.98
C ILE A 99 7.05 -5.58 -23.82
N TYR A 100 8.02 -6.25 -23.23
CA TYR A 100 9.38 -5.74 -23.11
C TYR A 100 10.27 -6.45 -24.11
N TYR A 101 11.18 -5.70 -24.72
CA TYR A 101 12.11 -6.20 -25.73
C TYR A 101 13.54 -6.24 -25.17
N ASN A 102 14.38 -7.09 -25.75
CA ASN A 102 15.79 -7.23 -25.33
C ASN A 102 16.61 -5.95 -25.55
N ASN A 103 16.17 -5.05 -26.44
CA ASN A 103 16.81 -3.77 -26.69
C ASN A 103 16.42 -2.67 -25.67
N GLY A 104 15.57 -2.99 -24.69
CA GLY A 104 15.09 -2.06 -23.66
C GLY A 104 13.78 -1.33 -24.00
N ASP A 105 13.27 -1.45 -25.23
CA ASP A 105 11.99 -0.87 -25.61
C ASP A 105 10.82 -1.62 -24.96
N ASN A 106 9.66 -0.97 -24.92
CA ASN A 106 8.41 -1.62 -24.54
C ASN A 106 7.21 -1.10 -25.32
N GLU A 107 6.20 -1.97 -25.47
CA GLU A 107 4.92 -1.65 -26.08
C GLU A 107 3.78 -2.02 -25.14
N ARG A 108 2.81 -1.12 -24.95
CA ARG A 108 1.63 -1.36 -24.11
C ARG A 108 0.34 -1.42 -24.94
N LYS A 109 -0.43 -2.50 -24.80
CA LYS A 109 -1.71 -2.73 -25.49
C LYS A 109 -2.82 -3.08 -24.51
N ILE A 110 -4.06 -2.74 -24.85
CA ILE A 110 -5.24 -3.19 -24.09
C ILE A 110 -5.69 -4.57 -24.58
N TRP A 111 -5.78 -5.52 -23.65
CA TRP A 111 -6.42 -6.80 -23.84
C TRP A 111 -7.91 -6.73 -23.47
N ASN A 112 -8.77 -6.94 -24.46
CA ASN A 112 -10.19 -7.22 -24.24
C ASN A 112 -10.39 -8.69 -23.83
N ALA A 113 -10.83 -8.90 -22.59
CA ALA A 113 -11.06 -10.19 -21.96
C ALA A 113 -12.56 -10.49 -21.76
N SER A 114 -13.44 -9.89 -22.56
CA SER A 114 -14.92 -10.09 -22.50
C SER A 114 -15.36 -11.56 -22.52
N LYS A 115 -14.62 -12.42 -23.21
CA LYS A 115 -14.90 -13.87 -23.30
C LYS A 115 -14.34 -14.71 -22.14
N MET A 116 -13.56 -14.12 -21.24
CA MET A 116 -13.00 -14.83 -20.09
C MET A 116 -14.09 -15.18 -19.08
N ASN A 117 -14.01 -16.39 -18.55
CA ASN A 117 -14.89 -16.93 -17.51
C ASN A 117 -14.06 -17.62 -16.40
N GLN A 118 -14.72 -18.05 -15.31
CA GLN A 118 -14.04 -18.67 -14.16
C GLN A 118 -13.21 -19.91 -14.52
N ASN A 119 -13.58 -20.64 -15.58
CA ASN A 119 -12.88 -21.84 -16.04
C ASN A 119 -11.76 -21.54 -17.04
N SER A 120 -11.59 -20.29 -17.44
CA SER A 120 -10.59 -19.90 -18.44
C SER A 120 -9.16 -20.00 -17.86
N ASN A 121 -8.23 -20.47 -18.69
CA ASN A 121 -6.80 -20.45 -18.38
C ASN A 121 -6.18 -19.14 -18.91
N ILE A 122 -5.76 -18.27 -17.99
CA ILE A 122 -5.22 -16.94 -18.30
C ILE A 122 -3.93 -17.06 -19.11
N LEU A 123 -2.93 -17.79 -18.60
CA LEU A 123 -1.64 -17.92 -19.25
C LEU A 123 -1.76 -18.63 -20.60
N GLY A 124 -2.65 -19.62 -20.72
CA GLY A 124 -2.96 -20.28 -21.98
C GLY A 124 -3.51 -19.31 -23.03
N ASN A 125 -4.43 -18.42 -22.64
CA ASN A 125 -4.96 -17.38 -23.52
C ASN A 125 -3.88 -16.39 -23.98
N ILE A 126 -3.05 -15.89 -23.06
CA ILE A 126 -1.94 -15.00 -23.41
C ILE A 126 -0.99 -15.70 -24.39
N ARG A 127 -0.51 -16.90 -24.07
CA ARG A 127 0.43 -17.66 -24.91
C ARG A 127 -0.14 -18.04 -26.28
N SER A 128 -1.46 -18.11 -26.43
CA SER A 128 -2.11 -18.41 -27.70
C SER A 128 -2.01 -17.27 -28.74
N ARG A 129 -1.68 -16.05 -28.30
CA ARG A 129 -1.49 -14.88 -29.17
C ARG A 129 -0.31 -15.10 -30.11
N GLN A 130 -0.45 -14.68 -31.36
CA GLN A 130 0.49 -15.03 -32.42
C GLN A 130 1.93 -14.59 -32.08
N GLU A 131 2.09 -13.39 -31.54
CA GLU A 131 3.35 -12.78 -31.12
C GLU A 131 4.02 -13.52 -29.95
N PHE A 132 3.26 -14.24 -29.12
CA PHE A 132 3.74 -14.90 -27.90
C PHE A 132 3.96 -16.41 -28.04
N ARG A 133 3.61 -16.97 -29.21
CA ARG A 133 3.82 -18.39 -29.49
C ARG A 133 5.32 -18.70 -29.56
N ASN A 134 5.66 -19.93 -29.19
CA ASN A 134 7.03 -20.40 -29.27
C ASN A 134 7.59 -20.25 -30.70
N GLY A 135 8.80 -19.71 -30.80
CA GLY A 135 9.48 -19.38 -32.05
C GLY A 135 9.15 -17.99 -32.59
N ASN A 136 8.03 -17.37 -32.19
CA ASN A 136 7.66 -16.02 -32.65
C ASN A 136 8.19 -14.97 -31.69
N TRP A 137 8.00 -15.12 -30.38
CA TRP A 137 8.45 -14.12 -29.42
C TRP A 137 9.98 -13.94 -29.42
N GLN A 138 10.73 -15.01 -29.71
CA GLN A 138 12.18 -14.93 -29.89
C GLN A 138 12.57 -14.17 -31.16
N LYS A 139 11.85 -14.37 -32.28
CA LYS A 139 12.10 -13.63 -33.53
C LYS A 139 11.80 -12.15 -33.39
N GLU A 140 10.78 -11.82 -32.60
CA GLU A 140 10.39 -10.45 -32.27
C GLU A 140 11.27 -9.83 -31.16
N ASN A 141 12.32 -10.52 -30.70
CA ASN A 141 13.22 -10.07 -29.62
C ASN A 141 12.51 -9.68 -28.32
N ILE A 142 11.39 -10.33 -28.01
CA ILE A 142 10.65 -10.12 -26.76
C ILE A 142 11.44 -10.75 -25.61
N SER A 143 11.60 -10.01 -24.51
CA SER A 143 12.28 -10.48 -23.29
C SER A 143 11.29 -11.01 -22.26
N LYS A 144 10.18 -10.28 -22.04
CA LYS A 144 9.10 -10.66 -21.12
C LYS A 144 7.79 -9.96 -21.46
N VAL A 145 6.70 -10.49 -20.93
CA VAL A 145 5.38 -9.86 -21.00
C VAL A 145 4.85 -9.64 -19.59
N VAL A 146 4.39 -8.43 -19.29
CA VAL A 146 3.67 -8.10 -18.06
C VAL A 146 2.21 -7.89 -18.41
N VAL A 147 1.31 -8.59 -17.72
CA VAL A 147 -0.13 -8.43 -17.86
C VAL A 147 -0.67 -7.82 -16.59
N GLU A 148 -1.24 -6.64 -16.71
CA GLU A 148 -1.74 -5.84 -15.60
C GLU A 148 -3.25 -5.70 -15.76
N VAL A 149 -4.03 -6.27 -14.85
CA VAL A 149 -5.41 -5.80 -14.72
C VAL A 149 -5.34 -4.42 -14.12
N ASP A 150 -5.95 -3.44 -14.79
CA ASP A 150 -6.02 -2.10 -14.23
C ASP A 150 -6.93 -2.17 -13.01
N TYR A 151 -6.31 -2.44 -11.86
CA TYR A 151 -6.94 -2.51 -10.54
C TYR A 151 -7.70 -1.20 -10.26
N ASN A 152 -7.22 -0.08 -10.80
CA ASN A 152 -7.91 1.19 -10.71
C ASN A 152 -9.07 1.32 -11.72
N LEU A 153 -9.07 0.59 -12.84
CA LEU A 153 -10.18 0.57 -13.82
C LEU A 153 -11.30 -0.39 -13.44
N SER A 154 -11.01 -1.54 -12.79
CA SER A 154 -12.02 -2.42 -12.19
C SER A 154 -12.75 -1.72 -11.05
N LEU A 155 -12.03 -0.91 -10.27
CA LEU A 155 -12.60 0.05 -9.33
C LEU A 155 -13.37 1.17 -10.04
N LYS A 156 -12.88 1.72 -11.17
CA LYS A 156 -13.65 2.70 -11.96
C LYS A 156 -14.95 2.19 -12.54
N THR A 157 -15.00 0.95 -13.02
CA THR A 157 -16.21 0.39 -13.67
C THR A 157 -17.24 -0.13 -12.67
N SER A 158 -16.83 -0.59 -11.48
CA SER A 158 -17.75 -0.95 -10.39
C SER A 158 -18.25 0.26 -9.57
N VAL A 159 -17.52 1.37 -9.60
CA VAL A 159 -17.89 2.65 -8.94
C VAL A 159 -18.54 3.64 -9.93
N GLN A 160 -18.55 3.36 -11.24
CA GLN A 160 -19.04 4.31 -12.26
C GLN A 160 -20.55 4.56 -12.31
N PHE A 161 -21.37 3.90 -11.49
CA PHE A 161 -22.76 4.30 -11.32
C PHE A 161 -23.07 5.03 -10.00
N ASN A 162 -22.09 5.27 -9.13
CA ASN A 162 -22.25 6.26 -8.07
C ASN A 162 -20.94 6.98 -7.76
N THR A 163 -20.81 8.15 -8.37
CA THR A 163 -20.03 9.32 -7.91
C THR A 163 -18.50 9.26 -7.98
N TYR A 164 -17.93 9.48 -9.18
CA TYR A 164 -16.65 10.20 -9.31
C TYR A 164 -16.92 11.70 -9.23
N LYS A 165 -17.18 12.17 -8.01
CA LYS A 165 -16.81 13.54 -7.64
C LYS A 165 -15.33 13.47 -7.31
N TYR A 166 -14.52 14.41 -7.79
CA TYR A 166 -13.20 14.64 -7.21
C TYR A 166 -13.39 14.74 -5.69
N PHE A 167 -12.92 13.75 -4.93
CA PHE A 167 -13.02 13.76 -3.46
C PHE A 167 -11.96 14.72 -2.93
N ASN A 168 -12.30 15.99 -2.99
CA ASN A 168 -11.70 17.06 -2.22
C ASN A 168 -12.37 17.08 -0.84
N GLU A 169 -12.31 15.97 -0.12
CA GLU A 169 -12.83 15.86 1.24
C GLU A 169 -11.66 15.65 2.19
N ASN A 170 -11.47 16.60 3.11
CA ASN A 170 -10.45 16.57 4.18
C ASN A 170 -10.55 15.36 5.14
N THR A 171 -11.45 14.41 4.86
CA THR A 171 -11.91 13.35 5.76
C THR A 171 -11.77 11.98 5.08
N ILE A 172 -10.93 11.14 5.64
CA ILE A 172 -10.73 9.76 5.19
C ILE A 172 -11.90 8.86 5.63
N THR A 173 -12.33 7.97 4.74
CA THR A 173 -13.36 6.95 5.02
C THR A 173 -12.71 5.63 5.45
N LYS A 174 -13.49 4.78 6.13
CA LYS A 174 -13.03 3.44 6.54
C LYS A 174 -12.54 2.60 5.37
N ASP A 175 -13.29 2.56 4.26
CA ASP A 175 -12.92 1.75 3.10
C ASP A 175 -11.63 2.26 2.44
N ASN A 176 -11.46 3.59 2.35
CA ASN A 176 -10.22 4.19 1.87
C ASN A 176 -9.04 3.86 2.79
N ALA A 177 -9.22 3.92 4.10
CA ALA A 177 -8.19 3.55 5.07
C ALA A 177 -7.79 2.08 4.95
N ILE A 178 -8.76 1.16 4.91
CA ILE A 178 -8.51 -0.28 4.73
C ILE A 178 -7.67 -0.52 3.47
N ARG A 179 -8.03 0.11 2.34
CA ARG A 179 -7.29 0.00 1.09
C ARG A 179 -5.83 0.48 1.24
N LEU A 180 -5.63 1.67 1.81
CA LEU A 180 -4.30 2.25 1.99
C LEU A 180 -3.42 1.37 2.91
N ILE A 181 -4.01 0.82 3.97
CA ILE A 181 -3.31 -0.02 4.94
C ILE A 181 -2.91 -1.35 4.33
N ASN A 182 -3.83 -2.05 3.66
CA ASN A 182 -3.54 -3.33 3.00
C ASN A 182 -2.40 -3.18 1.99
N ASN A 183 -2.44 -2.13 1.17
CA ASN A 183 -1.40 -1.86 0.17
C ASN A 183 -0.02 -1.59 0.80
N LYS A 184 0.03 -0.97 1.99
CA LYS A 184 1.28 -0.56 2.62
C LYS A 184 1.92 -1.65 3.47
N PHE A 185 1.12 -2.49 4.13
CA PHE A 185 1.58 -3.39 5.19
C PHE A 185 1.36 -4.87 4.90
N ASP A 186 0.96 -5.23 3.68
CA ASP A 186 0.62 -6.61 3.29
C ASP A 186 -0.35 -7.27 4.29
N LEU A 187 -1.41 -6.52 4.61
CA LEU A 187 -2.48 -6.95 5.50
C LEU A 187 -3.75 -7.24 4.69
N ASN A 188 -4.65 -8.04 5.27
CA ASN A 188 -5.92 -8.44 4.67
C ASN A 188 -7.12 -7.87 5.45
N LEU A 189 -7.12 -6.57 5.70
CA LEU A 189 -8.24 -5.88 6.37
C LEU A 189 -9.45 -5.82 5.44
N ASN A 190 -10.64 -5.94 6.01
CA ASN A 190 -11.92 -5.81 5.34
C ASN A 190 -13.00 -5.37 6.37
N ASN A 191 -14.21 -5.11 5.90
CA ASN A 191 -15.29 -4.65 6.77
C ASN A 191 -15.72 -5.66 7.85
N TYR A 192 -15.43 -6.95 7.67
CA TYR A 192 -15.75 -8.01 8.61
C TYR A 192 -14.71 -8.15 9.73
N ASN A 193 -13.43 -7.87 9.51
CA ASN A 193 -12.40 -8.03 10.54
C ASN A 193 -11.88 -6.69 11.10
N THR A 194 -12.43 -5.56 10.64
CA THR A 194 -11.93 -4.23 10.98
C THR A 194 -13.01 -3.38 11.64
N ASN A 195 -12.68 -2.85 12.80
CA ASN A 195 -13.44 -1.82 13.49
C ASN A 195 -12.72 -0.47 13.36
N TRP A 196 -13.47 0.60 13.08
CA TRP A 196 -12.93 1.92 12.76
C TRP A 196 -13.57 2.98 13.64
N SER A 197 -12.79 3.96 14.08
CA SER A 197 -13.28 5.17 14.74
C SER A 197 -12.63 6.42 14.16
N ASN A 198 -13.45 7.43 13.88
CA ASN A 198 -12.98 8.82 13.82
C ASN A 198 -13.03 9.42 15.22
N ILE A 199 -12.36 10.56 15.43
CA ILE A 199 -12.56 11.34 16.65
C ILE A 199 -14.04 11.75 16.72
N ASN A 200 -14.75 11.30 17.75
CA ASN A 200 -16.15 11.66 17.95
C ASN A 200 -16.28 13.10 18.46
N ALA A 201 -17.51 13.64 18.45
CA ALA A 201 -17.77 15.02 18.88
C ALA A 201 -17.30 15.35 20.31
N ASN A 202 -17.20 14.34 21.18
CA ASN A 202 -16.69 14.46 22.54
C ASN A 202 -15.16 14.29 22.66
N GLY A 203 -14.43 14.26 21.54
CA GLY A 203 -12.97 14.24 21.53
C GLY A 203 -12.33 12.89 21.87
N ILE A 204 -13.08 11.79 21.81
CA ILE A 204 -12.57 10.44 22.05
C ILE A 204 -12.77 9.56 20.82
N TRP A 205 -11.99 8.48 20.72
CA TRP A 205 -12.38 7.35 19.90
C TRP A 205 -13.32 6.44 20.68
N SER A 206 -14.41 6.02 20.04
CA SER A 206 -15.32 5.01 20.57
C SER A 206 -15.48 3.92 19.53
N ILE A 207 -15.24 2.67 19.94
CA ILE A 207 -15.38 1.49 19.09
C ILE A 207 -16.26 0.45 19.78
N GLU A 208 -17.11 -0.21 19.00
CA GLU A 208 -17.96 -1.31 19.47
C GLU A 208 -17.73 -2.58 18.64
N PRO A 209 -16.67 -3.36 18.93
CA PRO A 209 -16.46 -4.68 18.31
C PRO A 209 -17.54 -5.65 18.81
N ASN A 210 -18.14 -6.43 17.92
CA ASN A 210 -19.06 -7.48 18.32
C ASN A 210 -18.32 -8.65 19.01
N PHE A 211 -19.04 -9.47 19.78
CA PHE A 211 -18.41 -10.60 20.49
C PHE A 211 -17.84 -11.67 19.55
N GLU A 212 -18.36 -11.79 18.32
CA GLU A 212 -17.79 -12.69 17.31
C GLU A 212 -16.36 -12.31 16.90
N ARG A 213 -15.88 -11.11 17.28
CA ARG A 213 -14.47 -10.72 17.10
C ARG A 213 -13.52 -11.51 17.98
N GLU A 214 -13.98 -12.11 19.07
CA GLU A 214 -13.13 -12.91 19.94
C GLU A 214 -12.51 -14.11 19.21
N THR A 215 -13.24 -14.76 18.31
CA THR A 215 -12.79 -15.98 17.64
C THR A 215 -11.98 -15.73 16.36
N GLN A 216 -11.70 -14.47 16.02
CA GLN A 216 -10.97 -14.07 14.80
C GLN A 216 -9.98 -12.95 15.09
N ASN A 217 -9.03 -12.73 14.17
CA ASN A 217 -8.15 -11.57 14.28
C ASN A 217 -8.96 -10.28 14.11
N LEU A 218 -8.93 -9.42 15.12
CA LEU A 218 -9.59 -8.12 15.11
C LEU A 218 -8.57 -7.03 14.80
N TYR A 219 -8.87 -6.20 13.80
CA TYR A 219 -8.15 -4.97 13.53
C TYR A 219 -8.91 -3.77 14.07
N LEU A 220 -8.23 -2.91 14.82
CA LEU A 220 -8.74 -1.61 15.23
C LEU A 220 -8.01 -0.53 14.47
N LEU A 221 -8.78 0.40 13.91
CA LEU A 221 -8.27 1.58 13.22
C LEU A 221 -8.76 2.84 13.95
N LEU A 222 -7.82 3.55 14.56
CA LEU A 222 -8.07 4.81 15.28
C LEU A 222 -7.59 5.97 14.42
N ASN A 223 -8.53 6.73 13.86
CA ASN A 223 -8.22 7.84 12.98
C ASN A 223 -8.10 9.16 13.74
N ASN A 224 -6.89 9.70 13.80
CA ASN A 224 -6.61 11.02 14.30
C ASN A 224 -6.69 12.04 13.16
N ASN A 225 -7.87 12.62 12.95
CA ASN A 225 -8.07 13.61 11.89
C ASN A 225 -7.28 14.91 12.13
N ASN A 226 -6.82 15.16 13.36
CA ASN A 226 -6.03 16.34 13.69
C ASN A 226 -4.57 16.17 13.27
N SER A 227 -3.96 15.01 13.57
CA SER A 227 -2.59 14.69 13.17
C SER A 227 -2.49 14.01 11.79
N LYS A 228 -3.65 13.74 11.18
CA LYS A 228 -3.81 13.01 9.91
C LYS A 228 -3.13 11.64 9.94
N LYS A 229 -3.27 10.93 11.05
CA LYS A 229 -2.73 9.58 11.24
C LYS A 229 -3.83 8.59 11.52
N ILE A 230 -3.70 7.39 10.95
CA ILE A 230 -4.53 6.24 11.31
C ILE A 230 -3.63 5.24 12.02
N HIS A 231 -3.93 4.99 13.29
CA HIS A 231 -3.25 4.00 14.11
C HIS A 231 -3.88 2.63 13.94
N ILE A 232 -3.04 1.61 13.78
CA ILE A 232 -3.43 0.26 13.39
C ILE A 232 -3.07 -0.70 14.52
N PHE A 233 -4.05 -1.46 14.98
CA PHE A 233 -3.89 -2.48 16.01
C PHE A 233 -4.39 -3.82 15.50
N LYS A 234 -3.80 -4.90 15.98
CA LYS A 234 -4.26 -6.28 15.75
C LYS A 234 -4.33 -7.02 17.07
N ILE A 235 -5.54 -7.45 17.41
CA ILE A 235 -5.81 -8.32 18.53
C ILE A 235 -6.00 -9.73 17.96
N PRO A 236 -5.12 -10.69 18.32
CA PRO A 236 -5.26 -12.07 17.86
C PRO A 236 -6.57 -12.72 18.31
N ALA A 237 -7.04 -13.70 17.53
CA ALA A 237 -8.14 -14.56 17.95
C ALA A 237 -7.85 -15.20 19.32
N ASN A 238 -8.89 -15.31 20.16
CA ASN A 238 -8.89 -15.89 21.50
C ASN A 238 -7.88 -15.26 22.46
N ASN A 239 -7.51 -14.00 22.25
CA ASN A 239 -6.61 -13.29 23.15
C ASN A 239 -7.30 -13.04 24.51
N LYS A 240 -6.56 -13.22 25.61
CA LYS A 240 -7.07 -13.03 26.98
C LYS A 240 -7.56 -11.62 27.28
N VAL A 241 -7.24 -10.63 26.44
CA VAL A 241 -7.75 -9.27 26.59
C VAL A 241 -9.28 -9.24 26.55
N TYR A 242 -9.93 -10.09 25.75
CA TYR A 242 -11.39 -10.14 25.62
C TYR A 242 -12.09 -10.42 26.95
N GLU A 243 -11.49 -11.23 27.83
CA GLU A 243 -12.01 -11.50 29.19
C GLU A 243 -12.03 -10.25 30.09
N LYS A 244 -11.20 -9.26 29.78
CA LYS A 244 -11.04 -8.03 30.55
C LYS A 244 -11.85 -6.87 30.00
N LEU A 245 -12.25 -6.91 28.74
CA LEU A 245 -12.94 -5.80 28.07
C LEU A 245 -14.31 -5.54 28.70
N TYR A 246 -14.75 -4.29 28.65
CA TYR A 246 -16.12 -3.95 29.05
C TYR A 246 -17.12 -4.43 27.99
N SER A 247 -18.02 -5.31 28.41
CA SER A 247 -19.18 -5.74 27.62
C SER A 247 -20.39 -4.85 27.93
N ARG A 248 -21.10 -4.42 26.89
CA ARG A 248 -22.35 -3.67 27.07
C ARG A 248 -23.45 -4.60 27.58
N ASN A 249 -24.27 -4.11 28.52
CA ASN A 249 -25.41 -4.88 29.06
C ASN A 249 -26.61 -4.92 28.10
N ASP A 250 -26.69 -3.97 27.16
CA ASP A 250 -27.83 -3.78 26.26
C ASP A 250 -27.60 -4.29 24.84
N LYS A 251 -26.36 -4.69 24.50
CA LYS A 251 -25.96 -5.16 23.17
C LYS A 251 -24.83 -6.18 23.27
N ASN A 252 -24.78 -7.13 22.33
CA ASN A 252 -23.72 -8.14 22.24
C ASN A 252 -22.42 -7.59 21.60
N VAL A 253 -21.88 -6.54 22.21
CA VAL A 253 -20.67 -5.86 21.76
C VAL A 253 -19.81 -5.48 22.96
N PHE A 254 -18.49 -5.48 22.74
CA PHE A 254 -17.57 -4.77 23.62
C PHE A 254 -17.71 -3.27 23.38
N ARG A 255 -17.32 -2.46 24.36
CA ARG A 255 -17.14 -1.03 24.16
C ARG A 255 -15.72 -0.66 24.55
N LEU A 256 -15.03 -0.01 23.63
CA LEU A 256 -13.67 0.49 23.82
C LEU A 256 -13.69 2.01 23.68
N LEU A 257 -13.18 2.71 24.67
CA LEU A 257 -13.05 4.16 24.65
C LEU A 257 -11.58 4.53 24.77
N PHE A 258 -11.10 5.44 23.93
CA PHE A 258 -9.72 5.93 23.99
C PHE A 258 -9.70 7.45 23.97
N ASN A 259 -8.91 8.04 24.86
CA ASN A 259 -8.52 9.44 24.70
C ASN A 259 -7.66 9.57 23.44
N VAL A 260 -7.81 10.68 22.71
CA VAL A 260 -7.12 10.88 21.44
C VAL A 260 -5.66 11.28 21.70
N HIS A 261 -4.75 10.36 21.39
CA HIS A 261 -3.30 10.56 21.41
C HIS A 261 -2.64 9.83 20.24
N ASP A 262 -1.45 10.29 19.84
CA ASP A 262 -0.64 9.61 18.81
C ASP A 262 0.36 8.61 19.41
N THR A 263 0.52 8.59 20.74
CA THR A 263 1.62 7.87 21.43
C THR A 263 1.17 6.95 22.56
N GLU A 264 -0.06 7.12 23.05
CA GLU A 264 -0.63 6.39 24.19
C GLU A 264 -2.01 5.86 23.79
N PHE A 265 -2.27 4.59 24.09
CA PHE A 265 -3.47 3.89 23.62
C PHE A 265 -4.13 3.11 24.76
N ILE A 266 -4.47 3.83 25.83
CA ILE A 266 -5.12 3.27 27.00
C ILE A 266 -6.64 3.28 26.81
N GLU A 267 -7.25 2.09 26.85
CA GLU A 267 -8.71 1.92 26.87
C GLU A 267 -9.24 2.33 28.25
N THR A 268 -10.16 3.30 28.30
CA THR A 268 -10.47 4.04 29.52
C THR A 268 -11.56 3.40 30.40
N LEU A 269 -12.35 2.45 29.90
CA LEU A 269 -13.37 1.78 30.72
C LEU A 269 -12.77 0.73 31.66
N LYS A 270 -11.66 0.10 31.26
CA LYS A 270 -10.99 -0.98 31.99
C LYS A 270 -9.51 -0.72 32.28
N ASP A 271 -9.00 0.43 31.86
CA ASP A 271 -7.61 0.85 32.06
C ASP A 271 -6.60 -0.15 31.49
N ILE A 272 -6.82 -0.55 30.24
CA ILE A 272 -6.01 -1.53 29.53
C ILE A 272 -5.15 -0.80 28.49
N ASP A 273 -3.84 -0.97 28.53
CA ASP A 273 -2.93 -0.44 27.51
C ASP A 273 -2.95 -1.32 26.25
N PHE A 274 -3.41 -0.77 25.13
CA PHE A 274 -3.46 -1.47 23.84
C PHE A 274 -2.15 -1.38 23.06
N LYS A 275 -1.09 -0.79 23.63
CA LYS A 275 0.23 -0.71 22.98
C LYS A 275 0.80 -2.08 22.61
N GLU A 276 0.49 -3.13 23.36
CA GLU A 276 0.89 -4.51 23.01
C GLU A 276 0.28 -5.01 21.68
N PHE A 277 -0.85 -4.45 21.26
CA PHE A 277 -1.55 -4.80 20.01
C PHE A 277 -1.21 -3.84 18.86
N TYR A 278 -0.43 -2.80 19.12
CA TYR A 278 -0.11 -1.77 18.14
C TYR A 278 0.82 -2.31 17.05
N ILE A 279 0.43 -2.15 15.78
CA ILE A 279 1.24 -2.55 14.63
C ILE A 279 2.05 -1.36 14.13
N ASN A 280 1.35 -0.32 13.64
CA ASN A 280 1.95 0.83 13.00
C ASN A 280 0.90 1.94 12.78
N PHE A 281 1.26 2.99 12.05
CA PHE A 281 0.31 3.99 11.55
C PHE A 281 0.55 4.29 10.06
N ILE A 282 -0.49 4.82 9.40
CA ILE A 282 -0.34 5.56 8.14
C ILE A 282 -0.61 7.03 8.37
N GLN A 283 0.04 7.88 7.57
CA GLN A 283 -0.25 9.30 7.48
C GLN A 283 -0.96 9.58 6.15
N TYR A 284 -1.92 10.50 6.15
CA TYR A 284 -2.67 10.92 4.97
C TYR A 284 -2.70 12.45 4.86
N ASP A 285 -3.05 12.98 3.69
CA ASP A 285 -3.15 14.42 3.42
C ASP A 285 -4.56 14.96 3.78
#